data_AF-A3IT79-F1
#
_entry.id   AF-A3IT79-F1
#
_cell.length_a   1.000
_cell.length_b   1.000
_cell.length_c   1.000
_cell.angle_alpha   90.00
_cell.angle_beta   90.00
_cell.angle_gamma   90.00
#
_symmetry.space_group_name_H-M   'P 1'
#
loop_
_entity.id
_entity.type
_entity.pdbx_description
1 polymer ?
#
loop_
_entity_poly.entity_id
_entity_poly.type
_entity_poly.pdbx_seq_one_letter_code
_entity_poly.pdbx_strand_id
1 'polypeptide(L)'
;INYFQSLETGDFRHLISFLQQPNSDKLIQFLYQSQLQSISRLNPELNKRGYEGELISYRYPLNKYIFKDTHPEGWGFLHHKIGVAQYKHQEYDNAINSYYCALETLTVEQFPQLRLEVIQDLVKVYLAVRDKDNADDYLLQGLNLLNELLDKVSIEDENQRLRLEAKFLTFRQLTVNVLLEKGEIIEALRNAELEKNRRLTHILEGYQTENKLQETSNIYPSYEQIQTLLTPNQAIVYWFNSPMGLITFIIKQGLQQPIYKLNYSTSQGNSTIEQWIKAWDEDYQDYRSKKDTEIEDKQEHSWRLNLSDRLESLKEILGISEIENDLQDIEELILIPHQDLHRLPLHSLFTQKDLTISYLPSLQIGLKLQQKQQQLNKSQTESLLSIENPRKDLVFSEIESAIINTYFATIETSVTTIEDF
;
A
#
# COMPACT_ATOMS: atom_id res chain seq x y z
N ILE A 1 -34.88 -28.42 9.67
CA ILE A 1 -33.76 -28.81 10.57
C ILE A 1 -32.88 -27.58 10.71
N ASN A 2 -32.66 -27.09 11.92
CA ASN A 2 -31.87 -25.88 12.18
C ASN A 2 -30.40 -26.15 11.83
N TYR A 3 -29.99 -25.64 10.66
CA TYR A 3 -28.65 -25.79 10.07
C TYR A 3 -27.51 -25.34 11.02
N PHE A 4 -27.83 -24.46 11.97
CA PHE A 4 -26.86 -23.89 12.91
C PHE A 4 -26.47 -24.81 14.08
N GLN A 5 -27.30 -25.79 14.47
CA GLN A 5 -26.96 -26.72 15.57
C GLN A 5 -26.00 -27.85 15.15
N SER A 6 -25.90 -28.14 13.85
CA SER A 6 -25.07 -29.25 13.31
C SER A 6 -23.57 -28.91 13.25
N LEU A 7 -23.25 -27.62 13.13
CA LEU A 7 -21.88 -27.13 13.03
C LEU A 7 -21.13 -27.20 14.38
N GLU A 8 -21.84 -27.12 15.51
CA GLU A 8 -21.23 -27.18 16.85
C GLU A 8 -20.90 -28.60 17.32
N THR A 9 -21.57 -29.63 16.77
CA THR A 9 -21.48 -31.01 17.29
C THR A 9 -20.69 -31.97 16.39
N GLY A 10 -20.36 -31.57 15.16
CA GLY A 10 -19.63 -32.39 14.19
C GLY A 10 -20.38 -33.63 13.70
N ASP A 11 -21.65 -33.82 14.06
CA ASP A 11 -22.47 -34.94 13.59
C ASP A 11 -23.23 -34.56 12.31
N PHE A 12 -22.64 -34.90 11.16
CA PHE A 12 -23.19 -34.61 9.84
C PHE A 12 -24.11 -35.69 9.30
N ARG A 13 -24.46 -36.73 10.07
CA ARG A 13 -25.28 -37.85 9.57
C ARG A 13 -26.65 -37.40 9.06
N HIS A 14 -27.25 -36.39 9.70
CA HIS A 14 -28.51 -35.80 9.25
C HIS A 14 -28.37 -34.91 8.00
N LEU A 15 -27.21 -34.28 7.80
CA LEU A 15 -26.92 -33.49 6.61
C LEU A 15 -26.65 -34.40 5.40
N ILE A 16 -25.87 -35.47 5.60
CA ILE A 16 -25.58 -36.48 4.59
C ILE A 16 -26.86 -37.23 4.19
N SER A 17 -27.72 -37.60 5.15
CA SER A 17 -29.00 -38.25 4.83
C SER A 17 -29.98 -37.32 4.12
N PHE A 18 -29.92 -36.01 4.37
CA PHE A 18 -30.69 -34.99 3.64
C PHE A 18 -30.19 -34.81 2.19
N LEU A 19 -28.87 -34.76 1.99
CA LEU A 19 -28.25 -34.64 0.66
C LEU A 19 -28.39 -35.90 -0.20
N GLN A 20 -28.58 -37.07 0.42
CA GLN A 20 -28.77 -38.35 -0.26
C GLN A 20 -30.25 -38.66 -0.58
N GLN A 21 -31.20 -37.81 -0.21
CA GLN A 21 -32.59 -38.00 -0.63
C GLN A 21 -32.72 -37.66 -2.13
N PRO A 22 -33.46 -38.45 -2.93
CA PRO A 22 -33.80 -38.05 -4.28
C PRO A 22 -34.54 -36.71 -4.20
N ASN A 23 -34.01 -35.69 -4.89
CA ASN A 23 -34.57 -34.34 -4.87
C ASN A 23 -36.08 -34.42 -5.16
N SER A 24 -36.91 -34.03 -4.18
CA SER A 24 -38.36 -34.06 -4.38
C SER A 24 -38.75 -33.23 -5.59
N ASP A 25 -39.80 -33.63 -6.33
CA ASP A 25 -40.29 -32.89 -7.49
C ASP A 25 -40.58 -31.41 -7.19
N LYS A 26 -40.87 -31.08 -5.92
CA LYS A 26 -41.01 -29.70 -5.43
C LYS A 26 -39.68 -28.93 -5.37
N LEU A 27 -38.60 -29.58 -4.95
CA LEU A 27 -37.26 -28.97 -4.92
C LEU A 27 -36.71 -28.83 -6.35
N ILE A 28 -36.98 -29.81 -7.21
CA ILE A 28 -36.70 -29.72 -8.64
C ILE A 28 -37.54 -28.59 -9.28
N GLN A 29 -38.85 -28.50 -9.03
CA GLN A 29 -39.68 -27.39 -9.52
C GLN A 29 -39.24 -26.03 -8.95
N PHE A 30 -38.82 -25.94 -7.70
CA PHE A 30 -38.29 -24.71 -7.11
C PHE A 30 -36.96 -24.29 -7.76
N LEU A 31 -36.08 -25.26 -8.04
CA LEU A 31 -34.85 -25.01 -8.79
C LEU A 31 -35.13 -24.65 -10.25
N TYR A 32 -36.12 -25.27 -10.90
CA TYR A 32 -36.55 -24.90 -12.25
C TYR A 32 -37.24 -23.53 -12.30
N GLN A 33 -38.09 -23.19 -11.32
CA GLN A 33 -38.69 -21.85 -11.21
C GLN A 33 -37.64 -20.77 -10.92
N SER A 34 -36.69 -21.04 -10.02
CA SER A 34 -35.59 -20.09 -9.74
C SER A 34 -34.61 -19.97 -10.92
N GLN A 35 -34.34 -21.05 -11.65
CA GLN A 35 -33.59 -21.01 -12.92
C GLN A 35 -34.37 -20.28 -14.03
N LEU A 36 -35.70 -20.39 -14.09
CA LEU A 36 -36.57 -19.64 -15.00
C LEU A 36 -36.69 -18.15 -14.64
N GLN A 37 -36.40 -17.77 -13.38
CA GLN A 37 -36.46 -16.41 -12.85
C GLN A 37 -35.09 -15.74 -12.66
N SER A 38 -34.02 -16.26 -13.25
CA SER A 38 -32.76 -15.52 -13.25
C SER A 38 -32.95 -14.20 -14.01
N ILE A 39 -32.69 -13.06 -13.35
CA ILE A 39 -32.84 -11.72 -13.93
C ILE A 39 -32.09 -11.60 -15.26
N SER A 40 -30.98 -12.33 -15.40
CA SER A 40 -30.17 -12.42 -16.63
C SER A 40 -30.82 -13.19 -17.79
N ARG A 41 -31.77 -14.11 -17.54
CA ARG A 41 -32.57 -14.74 -18.61
C ARG A 41 -33.71 -13.83 -19.09
N LEU A 42 -34.31 -13.07 -18.17
CA LEU A 42 -35.36 -12.09 -18.50
C LEU A 42 -34.78 -10.81 -19.13
N ASN A 43 -33.48 -10.56 -18.95
CA ASN A 43 -32.78 -9.42 -19.54
C ASN A 43 -31.46 -9.94 -20.15
N PRO A 44 -31.50 -10.48 -21.38
CA PRO A 44 -30.34 -11.12 -22.03
C PRO A 44 -29.10 -10.22 -22.10
N GLU A 45 -29.28 -8.91 -22.16
CA GLU A 45 -28.23 -7.89 -22.15
C GLU A 45 -27.32 -7.98 -20.91
N LEU A 46 -27.82 -8.47 -19.76
CA LEU A 46 -27.00 -8.69 -18.55
C LEU A 46 -26.00 -9.84 -18.70
N ASN A 47 -26.08 -10.64 -19.76
CA ASN A 47 -25.09 -11.67 -20.06
C ASN A 47 -23.89 -11.14 -20.85
N LYS A 48 -23.94 -9.88 -21.32
CA LYS A 48 -22.77 -9.26 -21.95
C LYS A 48 -21.60 -9.26 -20.95
N ARG A 49 -20.40 -9.41 -21.49
CA ARG A 49 -19.14 -9.49 -20.74
C ARG A 49 -18.26 -8.30 -21.09
N GLY A 50 -17.20 -8.12 -20.30
CA GLY A 50 -16.32 -6.96 -20.42
C GLY A 50 -17.02 -5.66 -20.03
N TYR A 51 -16.46 -4.56 -20.52
CA TYR A 51 -16.87 -3.21 -20.16
C TYR A 51 -18.36 -2.92 -20.34
N GLU A 52 -18.90 -3.25 -21.51
CA GLU A 52 -20.31 -3.00 -21.80
C GLU A 52 -21.22 -3.77 -20.85
N GLY A 53 -20.89 -5.02 -20.55
CA GLY A 53 -21.63 -5.85 -19.60
C GLY A 53 -21.59 -5.31 -18.17
N GLU A 54 -20.44 -4.80 -17.74
CA GLU A 54 -20.26 -4.14 -16.43
C GLU A 54 -21.17 -2.91 -16.33
N LEU A 55 -21.14 -2.02 -17.33
CA LEU A 55 -21.99 -0.83 -17.35
C LEU A 55 -23.49 -1.15 -17.39
N ILE A 56 -23.90 -2.12 -18.21
CA ILE A 56 -25.30 -2.55 -18.29
C ILE A 56 -25.76 -3.08 -16.93
N SER A 57 -24.91 -3.83 -16.23
CA SER A 57 -25.22 -4.39 -14.92
C SER A 57 -25.46 -3.31 -13.87
N TYR A 58 -24.70 -2.22 -13.87
CA TYR A 58 -24.90 -1.09 -12.95
C TYR A 58 -26.07 -0.19 -13.34
N ARG A 59 -26.30 0.02 -14.65
CA ARG A 59 -27.41 0.86 -15.15
C ARG A 59 -28.77 0.20 -15.04
N TYR A 60 -28.84 -1.13 -15.10
CA TYR A 60 -30.10 -1.87 -15.01
C TYR A 60 -30.94 -1.54 -13.76
N PRO A 61 -30.40 -1.62 -12.52
CA PRO A 61 -31.16 -1.25 -11.33
C PRO A 61 -31.50 0.25 -11.26
N LEU A 62 -30.62 1.15 -11.74
CA LEU A 62 -30.90 2.60 -11.82
C LEU A 62 -32.11 2.91 -12.73
N ASN A 63 -32.30 2.13 -13.78
CA ASN A 63 -33.38 2.35 -14.73
C ASN A 63 -34.74 1.79 -14.28
N LYS A 64 -34.78 0.86 -13.32
CA LYS A 64 -36.00 0.11 -12.98
C LYS A 64 -36.42 0.19 -11.52
N TYR A 65 -35.47 0.24 -10.59
CA TYR A 65 -35.75 -0.03 -9.17
C TYR A 65 -35.16 1.01 -8.22
N ILE A 66 -34.01 1.61 -8.56
CA ILE A 66 -33.26 2.52 -7.71
C ILE A 66 -33.38 3.93 -8.27
N PHE A 67 -33.97 4.84 -7.48
CA PHE A 67 -34.17 6.24 -7.86
C PHE A 67 -33.53 7.17 -6.84
N LYS A 68 -33.09 8.34 -7.31
CA LYS A 68 -32.38 9.35 -6.52
C LYS A 68 -33.05 9.68 -5.19
N ASP A 69 -34.35 9.97 -5.22
CA ASP A 69 -35.09 10.45 -4.04
C ASP A 69 -35.55 9.34 -3.08
N THR A 70 -35.63 8.09 -3.56
CA THR A 70 -36.13 6.95 -2.77
C THR A 70 -35.03 6.04 -2.25
N HIS A 71 -33.90 5.98 -2.97
CA HIS A 71 -32.77 5.11 -2.69
C HIS A 71 -31.45 5.88 -2.85
N PRO A 72 -31.24 6.99 -2.11
CA PRO A 72 -30.10 7.89 -2.31
C PRO A 72 -28.74 7.20 -2.18
N GLU A 73 -28.59 6.29 -1.21
CA GLU A 73 -27.37 5.51 -1.01
C GLU A 73 -27.07 4.62 -2.23
N GLY A 74 -28.05 3.79 -2.62
CA GLY A 74 -27.91 2.84 -3.73
C GLY A 74 -27.72 3.53 -5.08
N TRP A 75 -28.39 4.66 -5.29
CA TRP A 75 -28.24 5.47 -6.49
C TRP A 75 -26.82 6.05 -6.57
N GLY A 76 -26.32 6.61 -5.47
CA GLY A 76 -24.97 7.18 -5.42
C GLY A 76 -23.88 6.12 -5.58
N PHE A 77 -24.02 4.99 -4.90
CA PHE A 77 -23.11 3.86 -5.00
C PHE A 77 -23.00 3.31 -6.44
N LEU A 78 -24.12 3.18 -7.14
CA LEU A 78 -24.10 2.65 -8.51
C LEU A 78 -23.45 3.61 -9.50
N HIS A 79 -23.69 4.91 -9.36
CA HIS A 79 -22.98 5.93 -10.15
C HIS A 79 -21.48 5.95 -9.85
N HIS A 80 -21.07 5.75 -8.59
CA HIS A 80 -19.67 5.56 -8.24
C HIS A 80 -19.06 4.37 -9.00
N LYS A 81 -19.73 3.21 -9.01
CA LYS A 81 -19.23 2.03 -9.74
C LYS A 81 -19.18 2.22 -11.26
N ILE A 82 -20.16 2.94 -11.83
CA ILE A 82 -20.13 3.33 -13.25
C ILE A 82 -18.90 4.20 -13.53
N GLY A 83 -18.63 5.21 -12.68
CA GLY A 83 -17.45 6.07 -12.80
C GLY A 83 -16.14 5.29 -12.72
N VAL A 84 -16.04 4.33 -11.79
CA VAL A 84 -14.85 3.46 -11.66
C VAL A 84 -14.64 2.63 -12.92
N ALA A 85 -15.70 2.06 -13.50
CA ALA A 85 -15.60 1.28 -14.73
C ALA A 85 -15.16 2.16 -15.92
N GLN A 86 -15.70 3.38 -16.03
CA GLN A 86 -15.33 4.37 -17.05
C GLN A 86 -13.87 4.82 -16.93
N TYR A 87 -13.41 5.11 -15.71
CA TYR A 87 -12.02 5.49 -15.45
C TYR A 87 -11.02 4.41 -15.92
N LYS A 88 -11.30 3.14 -15.63
CA LYS A 88 -10.44 2.01 -16.07
C LYS A 88 -10.32 1.94 -17.60
N HIS A 89 -11.39 2.31 -18.30
CA HIS A 89 -11.45 2.36 -19.77
C HIS A 89 -11.06 3.72 -20.35
N GLN A 90 -10.47 4.60 -19.53
CA GLN A 90 -9.96 5.91 -19.93
C GLN A 90 -11.04 6.87 -20.47
N GLU A 91 -12.31 6.63 -20.13
CA GLU A 91 -13.42 7.55 -20.40
C GLU A 91 -13.52 8.61 -19.28
N TYR A 92 -12.51 9.46 -19.16
CA TYR A 92 -12.34 10.35 -18.02
C TYR A 92 -13.50 11.34 -17.83
N ASP A 93 -13.98 11.98 -18.90
CA ASP A 93 -15.10 12.93 -18.82
C ASP A 93 -16.39 12.24 -18.34
N ASN A 94 -16.64 11.01 -18.83
CA ASN A 94 -17.78 10.22 -18.40
C ASN A 94 -17.65 9.79 -16.95
N ALA A 95 -16.44 9.41 -16.51
CA ALA A 95 -16.16 9.05 -15.13
C ALA A 95 -16.42 10.23 -14.18
N ILE A 96 -15.92 11.43 -14.51
CA ILE A 96 -16.16 12.67 -13.75
C ILE A 96 -17.66 12.92 -13.60
N ASN A 97 -18.42 12.86 -14.70
CA ASN A 97 -19.88 13.05 -14.66
C ASN A 97 -20.57 12.03 -13.75
N SER A 98 -20.18 10.75 -13.81
CA SER A 98 -20.74 9.70 -12.96
C SER A 98 -20.39 9.90 -11.48
N TYR A 99 -19.18 10.34 -11.16
CA TYR A 99 -18.82 10.68 -9.78
C TYR A 99 -19.60 11.90 -9.28
N TYR A 100 -19.82 12.90 -10.13
CA TYR A 100 -20.68 14.02 -9.77
C TYR A 100 -22.10 13.59 -9.49
N CYS A 101 -22.68 12.73 -10.33
CA CYS A 101 -23.95 12.09 -10.02
C CYS A 101 -23.86 11.46 -8.63
N ALA A 102 -22.90 10.58 -8.35
CA ALA A 102 -22.78 9.94 -7.03
C ALA A 102 -22.74 10.93 -5.85
N LEU A 103 -22.03 12.05 -5.98
CA LEU A 103 -21.92 13.07 -4.93
C LEU A 103 -23.22 13.86 -4.68
N GLU A 104 -24.21 13.79 -5.57
CA GLU A 104 -25.52 14.45 -5.37
C GLU A 104 -26.33 13.83 -4.23
N THR A 105 -26.15 12.52 -3.97
CA THR A 105 -26.88 11.81 -2.90
C THR A 105 -25.98 11.35 -1.76
N LEU A 106 -24.70 11.14 -2.01
CA LEU A 106 -23.71 10.77 -1.00
C LEU A 106 -23.23 12.03 -0.26
N THR A 107 -24.07 12.55 0.64
CA THR A 107 -23.77 13.76 1.42
C THR A 107 -22.86 13.47 2.61
N VAL A 108 -22.26 14.54 3.15
CA VAL A 108 -21.40 14.47 4.34
C VAL A 108 -22.16 13.98 5.57
N GLU A 109 -23.44 14.34 5.69
CA GLU A 109 -24.26 14.04 6.86
C GLU A 109 -24.78 12.60 6.85
N GLN A 110 -25.14 12.07 5.68
CA GLN A 110 -25.77 10.76 5.57
C GLN A 110 -24.78 9.65 5.23
N PHE A 111 -23.85 9.89 4.31
CA PHE A 111 -22.96 8.86 3.75
C PHE A 111 -21.50 9.32 3.63
N PRO A 112 -20.87 9.84 4.70
CA PRO A 112 -19.56 10.48 4.61
C PRO A 112 -18.45 9.54 4.11
N GLN A 113 -18.47 8.26 4.49
CA GLN A 113 -17.44 7.32 4.01
C GLN A 113 -17.60 6.97 2.53
N LEU A 114 -18.83 6.76 2.05
CA LEU A 114 -19.07 6.52 0.61
C LEU A 114 -18.71 7.77 -0.21
N ARG A 115 -18.99 8.96 0.34
CA ARG A 115 -18.54 10.22 -0.25
C ARG A 115 -17.02 10.28 -0.38
N LEU A 116 -16.27 9.93 0.68
CA LEU A 116 -14.81 9.87 0.64
C LEU A 116 -14.30 8.90 -0.43
N GLU A 117 -14.93 7.73 -0.59
CA GLU A 117 -14.57 6.78 -1.66
C GLU A 117 -14.72 7.41 -3.06
N VAL A 118 -15.80 8.15 -3.29
CA VAL A 118 -16.02 8.87 -4.56
C VAL A 118 -15.00 9.98 -4.76
N ILE A 119 -14.76 10.83 -3.74
CA ILE A 119 -13.80 11.93 -3.82
C ILE A 119 -12.41 11.39 -4.14
N GLN A 120 -11.97 10.31 -3.49
CA GLN A 120 -10.68 9.70 -3.75
C GLN A 120 -10.51 9.28 -5.22
N ASP A 121 -11.54 8.68 -5.82
CA ASP A 121 -11.49 8.27 -7.22
C ASP A 121 -11.60 9.47 -8.17
N LEU A 122 -12.34 10.52 -7.78
CA LEU A 122 -12.40 11.78 -8.52
C LEU A 122 -11.03 12.49 -8.59
N VAL A 123 -10.28 12.52 -7.47
CA VAL A 123 -8.89 13.03 -7.46
C VAL A 123 -8.00 12.27 -8.43
N LYS A 124 -8.09 10.94 -8.48
CA LYS A 124 -7.31 10.13 -9.44
C LYS A 124 -7.63 10.49 -10.89
N VAL A 125 -8.90 10.75 -11.21
CA VAL A 125 -9.29 11.12 -12.57
C VAL A 125 -8.77 12.49 -12.94
N TYR A 126 -8.84 13.46 -12.03
CA TYR A 126 -8.28 14.79 -12.26
C TYR A 126 -6.76 14.77 -12.45
N LEU A 127 -6.05 13.94 -11.68
CA LEU A 127 -4.62 13.69 -11.91
C LEU A 127 -4.36 13.06 -13.29
N ALA A 128 -5.20 12.11 -13.71
CA ALA A 128 -5.06 11.48 -15.03
C ALA A 128 -5.28 12.46 -16.19
N VAL A 129 -6.21 13.42 -16.05
CA VAL A 129 -6.45 14.48 -17.05
C VAL A 129 -5.58 15.72 -16.86
N ARG A 130 -4.62 15.71 -15.92
CA ARG A 130 -3.70 16.82 -15.59
C ARG A 130 -4.39 18.10 -15.10
N ASP A 131 -5.59 17.98 -14.54
CA ASP A 131 -6.30 19.09 -13.93
C ASP A 131 -5.91 19.17 -12.44
N LYS A 132 -4.76 19.80 -12.20
CA LYS A 132 -4.16 19.91 -10.87
C LYS A 132 -5.01 20.74 -9.89
N ASP A 133 -5.79 21.70 -10.39
CA ASP A 133 -6.57 22.60 -9.55
C ASP A 133 -7.77 21.86 -8.95
N ASN A 134 -8.51 21.11 -9.79
CA ASN A 134 -9.60 20.26 -9.29
C ASN A 134 -9.06 19.06 -8.47
N ALA A 135 -7.93 18.48 -8.86
CA ALA A 135 -7.31 17.40 -8.07
C ALA A 135 -6.98 17.87 -6.65
N ASP A 136 -6.43 19.08 -6.50
CA ASP A 136 -6.08 19.67 -5.21
C ASP A 136 -7.32 20.04 -4.38
N ASP A 137 -8.34 20.65 -5.00
CA ASP A 137 -9.56 21.04 -4.31
C ASP A 137 -10.29 19.82 -3.73
N TYR A 138 -10.49 18.76 -4.53
CA TYR A 138 -11.12 17.53 -4.05
C TYR A 138 -10.24 16.77 -3.04
N LEU A 139 -8.91 16.79 -3.20
CA LEU A 139 -8.01 16.22 -2.21
C LEU A 139 -8.16 16.94 -0.85
N LEU A 140 -8.21 18.26 -0.85
CA LEU A 140 -8.40 19.07 0.36
C LEU A 140 -9.76 18.79 1.00
N GLN A 141 -10.83 18.75 0.22
CA GLN A 141 -12.17 18.38 0.70
C GLN A 141 -12.18 16.99 1.35
N GLY A 142 -11.54 16.02 0.70
CA GLY A 142 -11.43 14.64 1.20
C GLY A 142 -10.63 14.54 2.49
N LEU A 143 -9.48 15.21 2.57
CA LEU A 143 -8.64 15.24 3.79
C LEU A 143 -9.36 15.93 4.96
N ASN A 144 -10.03 17.05 4.72
CA ASN A 144 -10.80 17.74 5.76
C ASN A 144 -11.92 16.86 6.30
N LEU A 145 -12.71 16.24 5.41
CA LEU A 145 -13.77 15.32 5.83
C LEU A 145 -13.21 14.08 6.55
N LEU A 146 -12.09 13.53 6.10
CA LEU A 146 -11.43 12.41 6.80
C LEU A 146 -11.01 12.81 8.21
N ASN A 147 -10.38 13.97 8.38
CA ASN A 147 -9.98 14.47 9.70
C ASN A 147 -11.20 14.70 10.60
N GLU A 148 -12.28 15.29 10.08
CA GLU A 148 -13.53 15.45 10.84
C GLU A 148 -14.13 14.10 11.30
N LEU A 149 -14.02 13.04 10.48
CA LEU A 149 -14.45 11.71 10.89
C LEU A 149 -13.52 11.09 11.93
N LEU A 150 -12.21 11.29 11.78
CA LEU A 150 -11.21 10.81 12.71
C LEU A 150 -11.34 11.47 14.08
N ASP A 151 -11.66 12.76 14.14
CA ASP A 151 -11.88 13.51 15.38
C ASP A 151 -13.15 13.08 16.13
N LYS A 152 -14.12 12.48 15.42
CA LYS A 152 -15.32 11.90 16.03
C LYS A 152 -15.09 10.51 16.63
N VAL A 153 -14.02 9.82 16.22
CA VAL A 153 -13.65 8.52 16.80
C VAL A 153 -12.92 8.77 18.12
N SER A 154 -13.39 8.15 19.21
CA SER A 154 -12.71 8.24 20.51
C SER A 154 -11.26 7.76 20.37
N ILE A 155 -10.34 8.47 21.01
CA ILE A 155 -8.91 8.10 21.06
C ILE A 155 -8.74 6.69 21.67
N GLU A 156 -9.67 6.28 22.54
CA GLU A 156 -9.67 4.97 23.18
C GLU A 156 -10.10 3.83 22.23
N ASP A 157 -10.76 4.13 21.11
CA ASP A 157 -11.13 3.16 20.08
C ASP A 157 -10.10 3.12 18.94
N GLU A 158 -8.88 2.75 19.32
CA GLU A 158 -7.70 2.63 18.44
C GLU A 158 -7.99 1.79 17.19
N ASN A 159 -8.73 0.68 17.35
CA ASN A 159 -9.05 -0.22 16.25
C ASN A 159 -9.95 0.43 15.20
N GLN A 160 -10.95 1.22 15.60
CA GLN A 160 -11.83 1.90 14.65
C GLN A 160 -11.08 3.00 13.91
N ARG A 161 -10.25 3.77 14.62
CA ARG A 161 -9.47 4.85 14.03
C ARG A 161 -8.47 4.32 12.99
N LEU A 162 -7.72 3.28 13.34
CA LEU A 162 -6.79 2.59 12.43
C LEU A 162 -7.47 2.06 11.18
N ARG A 163 -8.65 1.44 11.32
CA ARG A 163 -9.42 0.95 10.17
C ARG A 163 -9.83 2.09 9.24
N LEU A 164 -10.21 3.24 9.79
CA LEU A 164 -10.62 4.40 9.00
C LEU A 164 -9.44 5.01 8.25
N GLU A 165 -8.29 5.18 8.92
CA GLU A 165 -7.07 5.69 8.29
C GLU A 165 -6.53 4.74 7.23
N ALA A 166 -6.50 3.43 7.51
CA ALA A 166 -6.08 2.42 6.55
C ALA A 166 -7.01 2.39 5.33
N LYS A 167 -8.33 2.55 5.53
CA LYS A 167 -9.30 2.59 4.43
C LYS A 167 -9.08 3.79 3.50
N PHE A 168 -8.69 4.93 4.06
CA PHE A 168 -8.54 6.19 3.33
C PHE A 168 -7.09 6.66 3.16
N LEU A 169 -6.15 5.73 3.30
CA LEU A 169 -4.71 5.94 3.14
C LEU A 169 -4.35 6.64 1.82
N THR A 170 -5.11 6.32 0.79
CA THR A 170 -4.97 6.81 -0.58
C THR A 170 -4.94 8.33 -0.65
N PHE A 171 -5.73 9.06 0.15
CA PHE A 171 -5.72 10.53 0.12
C PHE A 171 -4.32 11.06 0.39
N ARG A 172 -3.69 10.57 1.45
CA ARG A 172 -2.35 11.00 1.82
C ARG A 172 -1.29 10.59 0.79
N GLN A 173 -1.47 9.45 0.11
CA GLN A 173 -0.60 9.07 -1.01
C GLN A 173 -0.80 9.97 -2.23
N LEU A 174 -2.04 10.34 -2.55
CA LEU A 174 -2.37 11.23 -3.67
C LEU A 174 -1.88 12.66 -3.46
N THR A 175 -1.68 13.10 -2.21
CA THR A 175 -1.00 14.36 -1.88
C THR A 175 0.35 14.48 -2.58
N VAL A 176 1.13 13.40 -2.61
CA VAL A 176 2.43 13.39 -3.30
C VAL A 176 2.26 13.65 -4.80
N ASN A 177 1.28 13.04 -5.45
CA ASN A 177 1.03 13.26 -6.88
C ASN A 177 0.55 14.68 -7.19
N VAL A 178 -0.38 15.22 -6.40
CA VAL A 178 -0.87 16.60 -6.57
C VAL A 178 0.28 17.59 -6.46
N LEU A 179 1.17 17.41 -5.48
CA LEU A 179 2.36 18.26 -5.31
C LEU A 179 3.33 18.16 -6.50
N LEU A 180 3.53 16.95 -7.05
CA LEU A 180 4.33 16.77 -8.27
C LEU A 180 3.70 17.48 -9.48
N GLU A 181 2.39 17.39 -9.69
CA GLU A 181 1.70 18.11 -10.78
C GLU A 181 1.77 19.64 -10.63
N LYS A 182 1.88 20.13 -9.39
CA LYS A 182 2.12 21.55 -9.09
C LYS A 182 3.57 21.98 -9.28
N GLY A 183 4.50 21.05 -9.45
CA GLY A 183 5.94 21.31 -9.54
C GLY A 183 6.63 21.46 -8.18
N GLU A 184 5.95 21.13 -7.08
CA GLU A 184 6.46 21.25 -5.71
C GLU A 184 7.21 19.97 -5.30
N ILE A 185 8.30 19.67 -5.98
CA ILE A 185 8.99 18.37 -5.89
C ILE A 185 9.55 18.10 -4.47
N ILE A 186 10.10 19.12 -3.81
CA ILE A 186 10.62 18.99 -2.44
C ILE A 186 9.49 18.70 -1.45
N GLU A 187 8.34 19.37 -1.61
CA GLU A 187 7.16 19.12 -0.78
C GLU A 187 6.57 17.74 -1.05
N ALA A 188 6.62 17.25 -2.29
CA ALA A 188 6.21 15.89 -2.64
C ALA A 188 7.10 14.85 -1.94
N LEU A 189 8.43 14.98 -2.00
CA LEU A 189 9.38 14.10 -1.29
C LEU A 189 9.14 14.14 0.23
N ARG A 190 8.93 15.35 0.78
CA ARG A 190 8.59 15.55 2.19
C ARG A 190 7.33 14.80 2.59
N ASN A 191 6.26 14.88 1.79
CA ASN A 191 5.03 14.17 2.07
C ASN A 191 5.20 12.65 1.94
N ALA A 192 5.96 12.18 0.95
CA ALA A 192 6.30 10.76 0.84
C ALA A 192 7.04 10.24 2.10
N GLU A 193 7.98 11.03 2.62
CA GLU A 193 8.73 10.72 3.84
C GLU A 193 7.88 10.79 5.10
N LEU A 194 7.05 11.83 5.25
CA LEU A 194 6.09 11.95 6.35
C LEU A 194 5.17 10.74 6.40
N GLU A 195 4.64 10.34 5.24
CA GLU A 195 3.80 9.17 5.11
C GLU A 195 4.55 7.91 5.57
N LYS A 196 5.75 7.68 5.06
CA LYS A 196 6.52 6.53 5.50
C LYS A 196 6.77 6.53 7.01
N ASN A 197 7.22 7.66 7.57
CA ASN A 197 7.55 7.75 8.99
C ASN A 197 6.32 7.53 9.88
N ARG A 198 5.12 7.98 9.48
CA ARG A 198 3.87 7.63 10.19
C ARG A 198 3.69 6.12 10.35
N ARG A 199 3.90 5.34 9.27
CA ARG A 199 3.77 3.87 9.33
C ARG A 199 4.88 3.25 10.16
N LEU A 200 6.12 3.72 10.01
CA LEU A 200 7.25 3.19 10.78
C LEU A 200 7.07 3.45 12.27
N THR A 201 6.71 4.67 12.67
CA THR A 201 6.40 5.02 14.06
C THR A 201 5.27 4.15 14.59
N HIS A 202 4.21 3.94 13.82
CA HIS A 202 3.13 3.05 14.23
C HIS A 202 3.60 1.59 14.43
N ILE A 203 4.48 1.07 13.58
CA ILE A 203 5.04 -0.28 13.72
C ILE A 203 5.94 -0.40 14.94
N LEU A 204 6.71 0.64 15.27
CA LEU A 204 7.74 0.61 16.32
C LEU A 204 7.18 0.97 17.70
N GLU A 205 6.37 2.02 17.78
CA GLU A 205 5.90 2.62 19.03
C GLU A 205 4.40 2.36 19.33
N GLY A 206 3.65 1.80 18.37
CA GLY A 206 2.18 1.69 18.46
C GLY A 206 1.45 3.04 18.29
N TYR A 207 0.14 3.06 18.53
CA TYR A 207 -0.71 4.23 18.23
C TYR A 207 -0.57 5.41 19.20
N GLN A 208 -0.02 5.18 20.39
CA GLN A 208 0.04 6.19 21.46
C GLN A 208 0.85 7.44 21.09
N THR A 209 1.65 7.39 20.00
CA THR A 209 2.45 8.51 19.51
C THR A 209 1.89 9.24 18.29
N GLU A 210 0.78 8.82 17.67
CA GLU A 210 0.18 9.63 16.58
C GLU A 210 -0.31 11.00 17.06
N ASN A 211 -0.78 11.12 18.30
CA ASN A 211 -1.08 12.42 18.90
C ASN A 211 0.18 13.29 19.08
N LYS A 212 1.36 12.68 19.31
CA LYS A 212 2.65 13.41 19.30
C LYS A 212 3.05 13.84 17.89
N LEU A 213 2.63 13.11 16.86
CA LEU A 213 2.88 13.45 15.45
C LEU A 213 2.02 14.64 14.97
N GLN A 214 0.92 14.97 15.65
CA GLN A 214 0.16 16.19 15.38
C GLN A 214 0.81 17.44 16.00
N GLU A 215 1.59 17.27 17.07
CA GLU A 215 2.13 18.38 17.88
C GLU A 215 3.62 18.70 17.64
N THR A 216 4.38 17.84 16.96
CA THR A 216 5.84 18.04 16.80
C THR A 216 6.26 18.26 15.35
N SER A 217 6.83 19.43 15.08
CA SER A 217 7.38 19.93 13.82
C SER A 217 8.65 19.20 13.32
N ASN A 218 8.93 17.97 13.77
CA ASN A 218 10.20 17.25 13.58
C ASN A 218 10.09 15.88 12.88
N ILE A 219 9.04 15.63 12.10
CA ILE A 219 8.73 14.28 11.55
C ILE A 219 9.35 14.03 10.17
N TYR A 220 9.88 15.08 9.53
CA TYR A 220 10.63 14.94 8.29
C TYR A 220 11.81 15.94 8.27
N PRO A 221 12.92 15.57 7.63
CA PRO A 221 14.07 16.46 7.48
C PRO A 221 13.90 17.45 6.33
N SER A 222 14.44 18.66 6.48
CA SER A 222 14.54 19.61 5.36
C SER A 222 15.39 19.03 4.23
N TYR A 223 15.20 19.53 3.01
CA TYR A 223 16.02 19.07 1.88
C TYR A 223 17.51 19.34 2.10
N GLU A 224 17.85 20.47 2.73
CA GLU A 224 19.22 20.78 3.15
C GLU A 224 19.78 19.76 4.15
N GLN A 225 18.96 19.28 5.09
CA GLN A 225 19.37 18.21 6.01
C GLN A 225 19.55 16.89 5.26
N ILE A 226 18.67 16.53 4.33
CA ILE A 226 18.83 15.33 3.49
C ILE A 226 20.15 15.38 2.72
N GLN A 227 20.53 16.54 2.20
CA GLN A 227 21.80 16.74 1.49
C GLN A 227 23.03 16.45 2.37
N THR A 228 22.94 16.55 3.70
CA THR A 228 24.09 16.20 4.58
C THR A 228 24.32 14.70 4.70
N LEU A 229 23.37 13.86 4.27
CA LEU A 229 23.55 12.41 4.20
C LEU A 229 24.50 12.00 3.08
N LEU A 230 24.73 12.87 2.10
CA LEU A 230 25.43 12.53 0.87
C LEU A 230 26.81 13.19 0.79
N THR A 231 27.73 12.45 0.18
CA THR A 231 28.99 12.95 -0.39
C THR A 231 28.85 13.07 -1.92
N PRO A 232 29.83 13.66 -2.64
CA PRO A 232 29.66 13.92 -4.08
C PRO A 232 29.48 12.66 -4.92
N ASN A 233 30.04 11.53 -4.48
CA ASN A 233 29.97 10.24 -5.18
C ASN A 233 28.83 9.35 -4.64
N GLN A 234 27.93 9.91 -3.81
CA GLN A 234 26.79 9.21 -3.24
C GLN A 234 25.46 9.71 -3.80
N ALA A 235 24.53 8.79 -3.98
CA ALA A 235 23.14 9.12 -4.30
C ALA A 235 22.16 8.32 -3.43
N ILE A 236 20.94 8.85 -3.30
CA ILE A 236 19.79 8.12 -2.75
C ILE A 236 18.80 7.86 -3.87
N VAL A 237 18.33 6.61 -3.97
CA VAL A 237 17.15 6.26 -4.75
C VAL A 237 16.02 5.93 -3.78
N TYR A 238 15.00 6.78 -3.78
CA TYR A 238 13.83 6.68 -2.92
C TYR A 238 12.61 6.30 -3.76
N TRP A 239 12.02 5.14 -3.48
CA TRP A 239 10.77 4.75 -4.10
C TRP A 239 9.58 5.14 -3.24
N PHE A 240 8.50 5.57 -3.88
CA PHE A 240 7.20 5.81 -3.26
C PHE A 240 6.10 5.23 -4.14
N ASN A 241 5.36 4.27 -3.59
CA ASN A 241 4.26 3.63 -4.31
C ASN A 241 2.96 4.41 -4.10
N SER A 242 2.44 4.98 -5.19
CA SER A 242 1.21 5.77 -5.20
C SER A 242 0.12 5.05 -6.01
N PRO A 243 -1.17 5.32 -5.71
CA PRO A 243 -2.29 4.88 -6.54
C PRO A 243 -2.19 5.27 -8.02
N MET A 244 -1.42 6.30 -8.36
CA MET A 244 -1.21 6.73 -9.75
C MET A 244 -0.06 6.00 -10.44
N GLY A 245 0.82 5.34 -9.68
CA GLY A 245 2.03 4.72 -10.18
C GLY A 245 3.20 4.85 -9.21
N LEU A 246 4.32 4.23 -9.59
CA LEU A 246 5.55 4.28 -8.83
C LEU A 246 6.27 5.61 -9.07
N ILE A 247 6.50 6.35 -7.99
CA ILE A 247 7.34 7.54 -7.99
C ILE A 247 8.73 7.16 -7.51
N THR A 248 9.76 7.56 -8.23
CA THR A 248 11.15 7.41 -7.83
C THR A 248 11.79 8.79 -7.69
N PHE A 249 12.34 9.11 -6.53
CA PHE A 249 13.19 10.28 -6.33
C PHE A 249 14.65 9.86 -6.34
N ILE A 250 15.48 10.57 -7.10
CA ILE A 250 16.92 10.42 -7.15
C ILE A 250 17.53 11.69 -6.54
N ILE A 251 18.22 11.52 -5.43
CA ILE A 251 18.79 12.62 -4.65
C ILE A 251 20.31 12.53 -4.77
N LYS A 252 20.92 13.62 -5.25
CA LYS A 252 22.38 13.79 -5.33
C LYS A 252 22.82 15.01 -4.56
N GLN A 253 24.08 15.03 -4.14
CA GLN A 253 24.65 16.19 -3.47
C GLN A 253 24.73 17.39 -4.43
N GLY A 254 24.38 18.58 -3.93
CA GLY A 254 24.53 19.86 -4.64
C GLY A 254 23.40 20.22 -5.61
N LEU A 255 22.44 19.31 -5.85
CA LEU A 255 21.23 19.64 -6.60
C LEU A 255 20.26 20.46 -5.75
N GLN A 256 19.65 21.49 -6.32
CA GLN A 256 18.66 22.33 -5.62
C GLN A 256 17.35 21.61 -5.30
N GLN A 257 17.03 20.56 -6.05
CA GLN A 257 15.85 19.71 -5.86
C GLN A 257 16.17 18.30 -6.38
N PRO A 258 15.47 17.25 -5.91
CA PRO A 258 15.71 15.90 -6.40
C PRO A 258 15.19 15.73 -7.83
N ILE A 259 15.80 14.81 -8.57
CA ILE A 259 15.25 14.33 -9.84
C ILE A 259 14.11 13.37 -9.50
N TYR A 260 13.00 13.41 -10.23
CA TYR A 260 11.93 12.42 -10.04
C TYR A 260 11.54 11.76 -11.35
N LYS A 261 11.10 10.50 -11.25
CA LYS A 261 10.52 9.71 -12.34
C LYS A 261 9.18 9.16 -11.88
N LEU A 262 8.20 9.14 -12.78
CA LEU A 262 6.87 8.62 -12.50
C LEU A 262 6.50 7.57 -13.54
N ASN A 263 6.44 6.32 -13.11
CA ASN A 263 5.99 5.18 -13.90
C ASN A 263 4.50 5.00 -13.66
N TYR A 264 3.67 5.52 -14.57
CA TYR A 264 2.22 5.41 -14.45
C TYR A 264 1.77 3.95 -14.52
N SER A 265 0.87 3.58 -13.62
CA SER A 265 0.14 2.31 -13.73
C SER A 265 -0.85 2.41 -14.89
N THR A 266 -0.45 1.96 -16.09
CA THR A 266 -1.36 1.95 -17.25
C THR A 266 -2.36 0.81 -17.12
N SER A 267 -3.63 1.08 -17.45
CA SER A 267 -4.72 0.08 -17.38
C SER A 267 -4.65 -0.99 -18.48
N GLN A 268 -3.72 -0.85 -19.43
CA GLN A 268 -3.59 -1.67 -20.63
C GLN A 268 -2.14 -2.16 -20.76
N GLY A 269 -1.85 -3.37 -20.29
CA GLY A 269 -0.74 -4.19 -20.78
C GLY A 269 0.51 -4.33 -19.92
N ASN A 270 0.86 -3.36 -19.06
CA ASN A 270 1.99 -3.52 -18.15
C ASN A 270 1.49 -3.99 -16.78
N SER A 271 2.04 -5.09 -16.27
CA SER A 271 1.73 -5.56 -14.91
C SER A 271 2.12 -4.47 -13.91
N THR A 272 1.15 -3.98 -13.13
CA THR A 272 1.47 -3.01 -12.08
C THR A 272 2.37 -3.65 -11.03
N ILE A 273 3.05 -2.83 -10.23
CA ILE A 273 3.91 -3.34 -9.17
C ILE A 273 3.12 -4.19 -8.16
N GLU A 274 1.87 -3.84 -7.88
CA GLU A 274 0.98 -4.62 -7.02
C GLU A 274 0.62 -5.98 -7.65
N GLN A 275 0.37 -6.03 -8.96
CA GLN A 275 0.09 -7.29 -9.65
C GLN A 275 1.32 -8.19 -9.65
N TRP A 276 2.51 -7.62 -9.87
CA TRP A 276 3.77 -8.35 -9.80
C TRP A 276 4.03 -8.89 -8.39
N ILE A 277 3.86 -8.06 -7.35
CA ILE A 277 4.02 -8.43 -5.94
C ILE A 277 3.05 -9.56 -5.58
N LYS A 278 1.79 -9.45 -6.00
CA LYS A 278 0.78 -10.48 -5.75
C LYS A 278 1.16 -11.82 -6.39
N ALA A 279 1.58 -11.81 -7.66
CA ALA A 279 2.02 -13.03 -8.35
C ALA A 279 3.28 -13.62 -7.70
N TRP A 280 4.23 -12.77 -7.29
CA TRP A 280 5.40 -13.18 -6.52
C TRP A 280 5.00 -13.88 -5.22
N ASP A 281 4.03 -13.32 -4.49
CA ASP A 281 3.55 -13.90 -3.23
C ASP A 281 2.84 -15.23 -3.41
N GLU A 282 1.92 -15.32 -4.36
CA GLU A 282 1.19 -16.56 -4.64
C GLU A 282 2.17 -17.71 -4.97
N ASP A 283 3.14 -17.45 -5.85
CA ASP A 283 4.14 -18.46 -6.24
C ASP A 283 5.15 -18.78 -5.11
N TYR A 284 5.55 -17.78 -4.32
CA TYR A 284 6.46 -18.00 -3.20
C TYR A 284 5.79 -18.79 -2.07
N GLN A 285 4.51 -18.53 -1.80
CA GLN A 285 3.75 -19.29 -0.81
C GLN A 285 3.56 -20.75 -1.25
N ASP A 286 3.26 -20.98 -2.53
CA ASP A 286 3.20 -22.34 -3.10
C ASP A 286 4.53 -23.07 -2.91
N TYR A 287 5.65 -22.43 -3.29
CA TYR A 287 7.00 -22.98 -3.09
C TYR A 287 7.30 -23.31 -1.62
N ARG A 288 6.97 -22.39 -0.70
CA ARG A 288 7.24 -22.54 0.73
C ARG A 288 6.39 -23.64 1.37
N SER A 289 5.20 -23.90 0.84
CA SER A 289 4.27 -24.90 1.37
C SER A 289 4.74 -26.34 1.15
N LYS A 290 5.65 -26.57 0.18
CA LYS A 290 6.24 -27.89 -0.10
C LYS A 290 7.17 -28.36 1.02
N LYS A 291 7.17 -29.65 1.33
CA LYS A 291 7.98 -30.20 2.43
C LYS A 291 9.46 -30.24 2.05
N ASP A 292 10.34 -30.06 3.02
CA ASP A 292 11.80 -30.12 2.77
C ASP A 292 12.29 -31.50 2.32
N THR A 293 11.50 -32.56 2.53
CA THR A 293 11.77 -33.90 2.01
C THR A 293 11.55 -34.04 0.49
N GLU A 294 10.92 -33.05 -0.14
CA GLU A 294 10.60 -32.99 -1.57
C GLU A 294 11.62 -32.08 -2.29
N ILE A 295 12.92 -32.35 -2.08
CA ILE A 295 14.02 -31.51 -2.57
C ILE A 295 13.98 -31.35 -4.10
N GLU A 296 13.66 -32.43 -4.82
CA GLU A 296 13.50 -32.41 -6.29
C GLU A 296 12.36 -31.46 -6.71
N ASP A 297 11.21 -31.52 -6.03
CA ASP A 297 10.04 -30.66 -6.31
C ASP A 297 10.24 -29.17 -5.99
N LYS A 298 11.23 -28.84 -5.13
CA LYS A 298 11.65 -27.46 -4.83
C LYS A 298 12.68 -26.93 -5.83
N GLN A 299 13.59 -27.77 -6.31
CA GLN A 299 14.59 -27.35 -7.31
C GLN A 299 13.95 -27.06 -8.66
N GLU A 300 12.96 -27.86 -9.06
CA GLU A 300 12.22 -27.72 -10.31
C GLU A 300 11.01 -26.76 -10.21
N HIS A 301 10.84 -26.10 -9.06
CA HIS A 301 9.71 -25.20 -8.85
C HIS A 301 9.77 -23.98 -9.77
N SER A 302 8.61 -23.60 -10.33
CA SER A 302 8.46 -22.42 -11.21
C SER A 302 9.02 -21.14 -10.59
N TRP A 303 8.74 -20.90 -9.31
CA TRP A 303 9.30 -19.78 -8.53
C TRP A 303 10.83 -19.70 -8.61
N ARG A 304 11.54 -20.84 -8.49
CA ARG A 304 13.01 -20.88 -8.52
C ARG A 304 13.56 -20.78 -9.94
N LEU A 305 12.96 -21.49 -10.89
CA LEU A 305 13.40 -21.53 -12.29
C LEU A 305 13.20 -20.18 -12.99
N ASN A 306 12.06 -19.53 -12.75
CA ASN A 306 11.70 -18.26 -13.40
C ASN A 306 12.17 -17.05 -12.59
N LEU A 307 13.02 -17.23 -11.58
CA LEU A 307 13.48 -16.14 -10.71
C LEU A 307 14.18 -15.04 -11.51
N SER A 308 15.04 -15.41 -12.46
CA SER A 308 15.78 -14.46 -13.30
C SER A 308 14.81 -13.61 -14.13
N ASP A 309 13.87 -14.24 -14.83
CA ASP A 309 12.89 -13.54 -15.68
C ASP A 309 11.98 -12.60 -14.85
N ARG A 310 11.62 -13.02 -13.64
CA ARG A 310 10.83 -12.19 -12.71
C ARG A 310 11.61 -10.97 -12.24
N LEU A 311 12.89 -11.12 -11.92
CA LEU A 311 13.74 -10.00 -11.53
C LEU A 311 13.98 -9.05 -12.70
N GLU A 312 14.09 -9.54 -13.94
CA GLU A 312 14.17 -8.66 -15.12
C GLU A 312 12.85 -7.89 -15.30
N SER A 313 11.69 -8.54 -15.14
CA SER A 313 10.39 -7.85 -15.14
C SER A 313 10.28 -6.81 -14.01
N LEU A 314 10.79 -7.11 -12.80
CA LEU A 314 10.82 -6.14 -11.70
C LEU A 314 11.72 -4.95 -12.02
N LYS A 315 12.88 -5.20 -12.65
CA LYS A 315 13.82 -4.17 -13.08
C LYS A 315 13.19 -3.21 -14.09
N GLU A 316 12.38 -3.73 -15.01
CA GLU A 316 11.58 -2.93 -15.94
C GLU A 316 10.51 -2.09 -15.21
N ILE A 317 9.74 -2.70 -14.30
CA ILE A 317 8.70 -2.00 -13.51
C ILE A 317 9.29 -0.85 -12.70
N LEU A 318 10.44 -1.09 -12.05
CA LEU A 318 11.14 -0.09 -11.24
C LEU A 318 11.90 0.94 -12.09
N GLY A 319 11.99 0.76 -13.41
CA GLY A 319 12.72 1.67 -14.31
C GLY A 319 14.22 1.74 -14.03
N ILE A 320 14.84 0.64 -13.59
CA ILE A 320 16.23 0.65 -13.11
C ILE A 320 17.21 1.14 -14.18
N SER A 321 17.04 0.75 -15.44
CA SER A 321 17.91 1.22 -16.52
C SER A 321 17.87 2.73 -16.73
N GLU A 322 16.73 3.36 -16.48
CA GLU A 322 16.64 4.82 -16.53
C GLU A 322 17.28 5.45 -15.29
N ILE A 323 17.15 4.83 -14.12
CA ILE A 323 17.80 5.27 -12.88
C ILE A 323 19.33 5.22 -13.05
N GLU A 324 19.87 4.13 -13.62
CA GLU A 324 21.31 3.97 -13.88
C GLU A 324 21.89 5.07 -14.77
N ASN A 325 21.13 5.58 -15.75
CA ASN A 325 21.57 6.70 -16.58
C ASN A 325 21.83 7.97 -15.76
N ASP A 326 21.08 8.16 -14.68
CA ASP A 326 21.27 9.27 -13.76
C ASP A 326 22.32 8.97 -12.68
N LEU A 327 22.97 7.80 -12.66
CA LEU A 327 23.93 7.39 -11.62
C LEU A 327 25.37 7.18 -12.13
N GLN A 328 25.70 7.61 -13.34
CA GLN A 328 27.01 7.33 -13.98
C GLN A 328 28.24 7.82 -13.18
N ASP A 329 28.08 8.86 -12.36
CA ASP A 329 29.10 9.49 -11.52
C ASP A 329 29.07 9.00 -10.05
N ILE A 330 28.23 8.01 -9.74
CA ILE A 330 27.97 7.54 -8.38
C ILE A 330 28.68 6.21 -8.13
N GLU A 331 29.39 6.14 -7.00
CA GLU A 331 30.12 4.95 -6.54
C GLU A 331 29.36 4.26 -5.38
N GLU A 332 28.59 5.03 -4.62
CA GLU A 332 27.84 4.55 -3.45
C GLU A 332 26.36 4.92 -3.56
N LEU A 333 25.49 3.92 -3.48
CA LEU A 333 24.05 4.09 -3.61
C LEU A 333 23.34 3.71 -2.31
N ILE A 334 22.46 4.60 -1.84
CA ILE A 334 21.57 4.34 -0.72
C ILE A 334 20.16 4.09 -1.27
N LEU A 335 19.64 2.90 -1.03
CA LEU A 335 18.29 2.53 -1.42
C LEU A 335 17.32 2.80 -0.27
N ILE A 336 16.23 3.48 -0.59
CA ILE A 336 15.10 3.70 0.32
C ILE A 336 13.85 3.09 -0.32
N PRO A 337 13.61 1.78 -0.11
CA PRO A 337 12.43 1.07 -0.63
C PRO A 337 11.14 1.59 0.03
N HIS A 338 9.97 1.24 -0.51
CA HIS A 338 8.67 1.53 0.11
C HIS A 338 7.77 0.30 0.08
N GLN A 339 7.05 0.07 1.19
CA GLN A 339 6.15 -1.09 1.36
C GLN A 339 6.88 -2.42 1.07
N ASP A 340 6.29 -3.31 0.28
CA ASP A 340 6.82 -4.63 -0.04
C ASP A 340 8.14 -4.61 -0.83
N LEU A 341 8.64 -3.45 -1.25
CA LEU A 341 9.97 -3.37 -1.84
C LEU A 341 11.08 -3.67 -0.82
N HIS A 342 10.84 -3.48 0.48
CA HIS A 342 11.83 -3.76 1.53
C HIS A 342 12.25 -5.23 1.62
N ARG A 343 11.42 -6.17 1.16
CA ARG A 343 11.70 -7.61 1.20
C ARG A 343 12.35 -8.16 -0.08
N LEU A 344 12.46 -7.35 -1.13
CA LEU A 344 12.97 -7.78 -2.43
C LEU A 344 14.48 -7.49 -2.54
N PRO A 345 15.24 -8.30 -3.30
CA PRO A 345 16.68 -8.12 -3.47
C PRO A 345 16.99 -6.98 -4.46
N LEU A 346 16.56 -5.74 -4.16
CA LEU A 346 16.63 -4.61 -5.11
C LEU A 346 18.05 -4.31 -5.61
N HIS A 347 19.06 -4.51 -4.76
CA HIS A 347 20.48 -4.33 -5.11
C HIS A 347 20.91 -5.23 -6.29
N SER A 348 20.28 -6.40 -6.45
CA SER A 348 20.60 -7.34 -7.54
C SER A 348 20.10 -6.87 -8.90
N LEU A 349 19.26 -5.83 -8.95
CA LEU A 349 18.68 -5.30 -10.20
C LEU A 349 19.63 -4.33 -10.92
N PHE A 350 20.61 -3.77 -10.20
CA PHE A 350 21.61 -2.85 -10.74
C PHE A 350 22.73 -3.63 -11.43
N THR A 351 23.11 -3.18 -12.62
CA THR A 351 24.10 -3.83 -13.49
C THR A 351 25.53 -3.31 -13.30
N GLN A 352 25.67 -2.12 -12.69
CA GLN A 352 26.96 -1.51 -12.39
C GLN A 352 27.71 -2.31 -11.32
N LYS A 353 28.83 -2.94 -11.71
CA LYS A 353 29.57 -3.91 -10.86
C LYS A 353 30.29 -3.28 -9.66
N ASP A 354 30.67 -2.02 -9.77
CA ASP A 354 31.49 -1.33 -8.76
C ASP A 354 30.65 -0.44 -7.82
N LEU A 355 29.32 -0.55 -7.89
CA LEU A 355 28.41 0.24 -7.07
C LEU A 355 28.24 -0.40 -5.68
N THR A 356 28.64 0.32 -4.63
CA THR A 356 28.39 -0.11 -3.26
C THR A 356 26.98 0.28 -2.85
N ILE A 357 26.13 -0.71 -2.57
CA ILE A 357 24.71 -0.48 -2.28
C ILE A 357 24.43 -0.71 -0.78
N SER A 358 23.80 0.27 -0.16
CA SER A 358 23.29 0.20 1.22
C SER A 358 21.78 0.50 1.25
N TYR A 359 21.15 0.23 2.38
CA TYR A 359 19.71 0.43 2.57
C TYR A 359 19.43 1.31 3.77
N LEU A 360 18.45 2.18 3.64
CA LEU A 360 17.84 2.89 4.75
C LEU A 360 16.32 2.67 4.76
N PRO A 361 15.70 2.51 5.93
CA PRO A 361 14.25 2.45 6.04
C PRO A 361 13.61 3.78 5.63
N SER A 362 14.15 4.91 6.11
CA SER A 362 13.68 6.26 5.79
C SER A 362 14.83 7.29 5.86
N LEU A 363 14.60 8.48 5.32
CA LEU A 363 15.58 9.59 5.34
C LEU A 363 15.81 10.08 6.77
N GLN A 364 14.73 10.18 7.55
CA GLN A 364 14.80 10.59 8.95
C GLN A 364 15.67 9.64 9.79
N ILE A 365 15.53 8.33 9.57
CA ILE A 365 16.35 7.33 10.27
C ILE A 365 17.82 7.46 9.84
N GLY A 366 18.10 7.69 8.55
CA GLY A 366 19.46 7.97 8.07
C GLY A 366 20.12 9.12 8.82
N LEU A 367 19.39 10.22 9.04
CA LEU A 367 19.91 11.39 9.77
C LEU A 367 20.12 11.11 11.25
N LYS A 368 19.18 10.41 11.90
CA LYS A 368 19.34 9.98 13.30
C LYS A 368 20.60 9.12 13.46
N LEU A 369 20.82 8.17 12.54
CA LEU A 369 22.01 7.31 12.54
C LEU A 369 23.30 8.10 12.32
N GLN A 370 23.31 9.03 11.36
CA GLN A 370 24.46 9.90 11.11
C GLN A 370 24.82 10.75 12.35
N GLN A 371 23.81 11.32 13.02
CA GLN A 371 23.99 12.09 14.25
C GLN A 371 24.54 11.21 15.39
N LYS A 372 23.97 10.01 15.59
CA LYS A 372 24.44 9.05 16.59
C LYS A 372 25.89 8.65 16.34
N GLN A 373 26.26 8.41 15.08
CA GLN A 373 27.64 8.06 14.72
C GLN A 373 28.61 9.23 14.96
N GLN A 374 28.22 10.47 14.65
CA GLN A 374 29.02 11.65 14.97
C GLN A 374 29.23 11.84 16.48
N GLN A 375 28.23 11.50 17.29
CA GLN A 375 28.34 11.52 18.75
C GLN A 375 29.33 10.45 19.24
N LEU A 376 29.16 9.20 18.80
CA LEU A 376 30.05 8.08 19.15
C LEU A 376 31.52 8.36 18.78
N ASN A 377 31.75 8.92 17.58
CA ASN A 377 33.09 9.29 17.13
C ASN A 377 33.72 10.40 17.99
N LYS A 378 32.92 11.31 18.55
CA LYS A 378 33.39 12.38 19.45
C LYS A 378 33.70 11.85 20.85
N SER A 379 32.92 10.90 21.35
CA SER A 379 33.08 10.33 22.69
C SER A 379 34.16 9.25 22.78
N GLN A 380 34.75 8.79 21.65
CA GLN A 380 35.69 7.65 21.62
C GLN A 380 35.10 6.38 22.27
N THR A 381 33.78 6.22 22.21
CA THR A 381 33.07 5.09 22.83
C THR A 381 32.71 4.06 21.77
N GLU A 382 33.03 2.80 22.03
CA GLU A 382 32.59 1.67 21.21
C GLU A 382 31.17 1.27 21.63
N SER A 383 30.23 1.24 20.68
CA SER A 383 28.86 0.77 20.92
C SER A 383 28.71 -0.64 20.37
N LEU A 384 28.35 -1.60 21.22
CA LEU A 384 28.01 -2.95 20.81
C LEU A 384 26.49 -3.07 20.64
N LEU A 385 26.04 -3.50 19.46
CA LEU A 385 24.67 -3.96 19.27
C LEU A 385 24.57 -5.42 19.72
N SER A 386 23.83 -5.68 20.79
CA SER A 386 23.49 -7.04 21.24
C SER A 386 22.02 -7.32 20.98
N ILE A 387 21.72 -8.42 20.28
CA ILE A 387 20.34 -8.89 20.02
C ILE A 387 20.12 -10.12 20.88
N GLU A 388 19.35 -9.96 21.96
CA GLU A 388 19.19 -10.99 22.97
C GLU A 388 17.95 -11.84 22.69
N ASN A 389 18.17 -13.15 22.48
CA ASN A 389 17.17 -14.23 22.55
C ASN A 389 15.72 -13.83 22.22
N PRO A 390 15.42 -13.38 20.98
CA PRO A 390 14.10 -12.90 20.62
C PRO A 390 13.00 -13.96 20.75
N ARG A 391 13.38 -15.25 20.75
CA ARG A 391 12.47 -16.39 20.91
C ARG A 391 12.22 -16.78 22.38
N LYS A 392 12.95 -16.16 23.32
CA LYS A 392 12.87 -16.42 24.77
C LYS A 392 13.06 -17.90 25.13
N ASP A 393 13.79 -18.65 24.29
CA ASP A 393 13.98 -20.10 24.41
C ASP A 393 15.31 -20.49 25.08
N LEU A 394 16.25 -19.53 25.21
CA LEU A 394 17.51 -19.70 25.93
C LEU A 394 17.46 -19.16 27.37
N VAL A 395 17.76 -20.00 28.35
CA VAL A 395 17.92 -19.60 29.76
C VAL A 395 19.27 -18.90 29.94
N PHE A 396 19.29 -17.76 30.63
CA PHE A 396 20.48 -16.92 30.92
C PHE A 396 21.01 -16.04 29.78
N SER A 397 20.36 -15.98 28.62
CA SER A 397 20.79 -15.13 27.50
C SER A 397 20.94 -13.65 27.86
N GLU A 398 20.06 -13.14 28.73
CA GLU A 398 20.11 -11.76 29.23
C GLU A 398 21.35 -11.51 30.09
N ILE A 399 21.73 -12.48 30.93
CA ILE A 399 22.90 -12.38 31.81
C ILE A 399 24.18 -12.45 30.98
N GLU A 400 24.25 -13.37 30.02
CA GLU A 400 25.41 -13.54 29.14
C GLU A 400 25.66 -12.27 28.31
N SER A 401 24.60 -11.70 27.74
CA SER A 401 24.72 -10.45 26.99
C SER A 401 25.07 -9.26 27.88
N ALA A 402 24.49 -9.16 29.08
CA ALA A 402 24.91 -8.14 30.06
C ALA A 402 26.39 -8.24 30.39
N ILE A 403 26.92 -9.46 30.58
CA ILE A 403 28.35 -9.71 30.80
C ILE A 403 29.17 -9.27 29.59
N ILE A 404 28.78 -9.66 28.37
CA ILE A 404 29.46 -9.24 27.13
C ILE A 404 29.49 -7.71 27.04
N ASN A 405 28.36 -7.04 27.28
CA ASN A 405 28.28 -5.57 27.28
C ASN A 405 29.27 -4.94 28.27
N THR A 406 29.52 -5.54 29.45
CA THR A 406 30.53 -5.01 30.37
C THR A 406 31.96 -5.07 29.84
N TYR A 407 32.29 -6.01 28.94
CA TYR A 407 33.62 -6.11 28.32
C TYR A 407 33.86 -5.04 27.25
N PHE A 408 32.80 -4.52 26.62
CA PHE A 408 32.87 -3.43 25.65
C PHE A 408 32.62 -2.05 26.29
N ALA A 409 32.14 -2.00 27.53
CA ALA A 409 31.86 -0.78 28.28
C ALA A 409 33.12 -0.14 28.89
N THR A 410 34.01 0.39 28.06
CA THR A 410 34.69 1.64 28.43
C THR A 410 33.76 2.82 28.08
N ILE A 411 32.83 3.05 29.03
CA ILE A 411 31.92 4.19 29.24
C ILE A 411 30.54 4.18 28.52
N GLU A 412 29.52 4.01 29.38
CA GLU A 412 28.05 4.03 29.25
C GLU A 412 27.32 2.97 28.40
N THR A 413 26.60 2.10 29.12
CA THR A 413 25.63 1.14 28.59
C THR A 413 24.43 1.87 27.99
N SER A 414 24.34 1.93 26.67
CA SER A 414 23.06 2.17 25.98
C SER A 414 22.44 0.82 25.61
N VAL A 415 21.64 0.28 26.53
CA VAL A 415 20.72 -0.81 26.19
C VAL A 415 19.65 -0.16 25.32
N THR A 416 19.71 -0.40 24.01
CA THR A 416 18.70 0.08 23.08
C THR A 416 17.65 -1.03 22.99
N THR A 417 16.45 -0.82 23.54
CA THR A 417 15.36 -1.79 23.39
C THR A 417 14.66 -1.56 22.04
N ILE A 418 13.76 -2.47 21.63
CA ILE A 418 12.92 -2.26 20.43
C ILE A 418 12.13 -0.95 20.52
N GLU A 419 11.92 -0.42 21.73
CA GLU A 419 11.21 0.84 22.01
C GLU A 419 12.02 2.09 21.64
N ASP A 420 13.33 1.97 21.38
CA ASP A 420 14.22 3.10 21.04
C ASP A 420 14.40 3.29 19.51
N PHE A 421 13.69 2.52 18.67
CA PHE A 421 13.74 2.62 17.21
C PHE A 421 12.68 3.55 16.63
#